data_AF-A0A8C6MX18-F1
#
_entry.id   AF-A0A8C6MX18-F1
#
_cell.length_a   1.000
_cell.length_b   1.000
_cell.length_c   1.000
_cell.angle_alpha   90.00
_cell.angle_beta   90.00
_cell.angle_gamma   90.00
#
_symmetry.space_group_name_H-M   'P 1'
#
loop_
_entity.id
_entity.type
_entity.pdbx_description
1 polymer ?
#
loop_
_entity_poly.entity_id
_entity_poly.type
_entity_poly.pdbx_seq_one_letter_code
_entity_poly.pdbx_strand_id
1 'polypeptide(L)'
;MKGTLLLLALLVIGELGFQTTEACAPFVGAYVKVLGGNRLSLNAYLSMFQATAAERVAFEKIQDCFNEEPLTTKLMSPQIMT
;
A
#
# COMPACT_ATOMS: atom_id res chain seq x y z
N MET A 1 25.85 -5.76 -15.24
CA MET A 1 25.67 -5.43 -13.80
C MET A 1 25.94 -3.97 -13.40
N LYS A 2 26.28 -3.05 -14.33
CA LYS A 2 26.48 -1.62 -13.99
C LYS A 2 25.19 -0.80 -13.89
N GLY A 3 24.14 -1.17 -14.62
CA GLY A 3 22.87 -0.41 -14.64
C GLY A 3 22.05 -0.50 -13.34
N THR A 4 22.08 -1.63 -12.65
CA THR A 4 21.27 -1.87 -11.44
C THR A 4 21.77 -1.06 -10.23
N LEU A 5 23.09 -0.90 -10.10
CA LEU A 5 23.70 -0.05 -9.06
C LEU A 5 23.39 1.43 -9.26
N LEU A 6 23.32 1.88 -10.52
CA LEU A 6 23.02 3.26 -10.86
C LEU A 6 21.53 3.59 -10.63
N LEU A 7 20.63 2.65 -10.95
CA LEU A 7 19.21 2.76 -10.58
C LEU A 7 19.01 2.81 -9.08
N LEU A 8 19.67 1.93 -8.31
CA LEU A 8 19.61 1.94 -6.85
C LEU A 8 20.16 3.25 -6.26
N ALA A 9 21.29 3.73 -6.77
CA ALA A 9 21.87 5.00 -6.35
C ALA A 9 20.91 6.16 -6.60
N LEU A 10 20.31 6.23 -7.80
CA LEU A 10 19.32 7.25 -8.17
C LEU A 10 18.01 7.16 -7.34
N LEU A 11 17.60 5.97 -6.92
CA LEU A 11 16.47 5.74 -6.02
C LEU A 11 16.78 6.19 -4.59
N VAL A 12 18.01 5.94 -4.12
CA VAL A 12 18.47 6.29 -2.76
C VAL A 12 18.70 7.80 -2.63
N ILE A 13 19.18 8.47 -3.67
CA ILE A 13 19.40 9.93 -3.67
C ILE A 13 18.14 10.72 -4.09
N GLY A 14 17.05 10.05 -4.45
CA GLY A 14 15.77 10.69 -4.83
C GLY A 14 15.77 11.37 -6.21
N GLU A 15 16.84 11.23 -6.99
CA GLU A 15 16.96 11.78 -8.37
C GLU A 15 16.04 11.05 -9.36
N LEU A 16 15.76 9.75 -9.12
CA LEU A 16 14.57 9.10 -9.67
C LEU A 16 13.38 9.45 -8.77
N GLY A 17 13.02 10.73 -8.78
CA GLY A 17 11.83 11.23 -8.10
C GLY A 17 10.60 10.55 -8.66
N PHE A 18 10.22 9.39 -8.11
CA PHE A 18 8.81 9.19 -7.87
C PHE A 18 8.38 10.43 -7.10
N GLN A 19 7.47 11.23 -7.65
CA GLN A 19 6.83 12.26 -6.85
C GLN A 19 6.32 11.56 -5.59
N THR A 20 6.99 11.77 -4.47
CA THR A 20 6.70 11.04 -3.22
C THR A 20 5.27 11.34 -2.78
N THR A 21 4.75 12.52 -3.14
CA THR A 21 3.34 12.88 -3.10
C THR A 21 2.43 11.93 -3.90
N GLU A 22 2.78 11.62 -5.17
CA GLU A 22 1.95 10.76 -6.03
C GLU A 22 2.08 9.28 -5.74
N ALA A 23 3.19 8.80 -5.16
CA ALA A 23 3.31 7.42 -4.71
C ALA A 23 2.66 7.20 -3.32
N CYS A 24 2.65 8.24 -2.48
CA CYS A 24 2.04 8.19 -1.15
C CYS A 24 0.51 8.13 -1.21
N ALA A 25 -0.13 8.84 -2.15
CA ALA A 25 -1.59 8.80 -2.28
C ALA A 25 -2.17 7.40 -2.62
N PRO A 26 -1.62 6.63 -3.58
CA PRO A 26 -1.92 5.22 -3.81
C PRO A 26 -1.75 4.33 -2.58
N PHE A 27 -0.64 4.51 -1.87
CA PHE A 27 -0.34 3.74 -0.67
C PHE A 27 -1.34 4.02 0.45
N VAL A 28 -1.58 5.29 0.78
CA VAL A 28 -2.55 5.71 1.81
C VAL A 28 -3.95 5.27 1.42
N GLY A 29 -4.33 5.38 0.14
CA GLY A 29 -5.61 4.89 -0.34
C GLY A 29 -5.77 3.38 -0.13
N ALA A 30 -4.78 2.58 -0.51
CA ALA A 30 -4.79 1.13 -0.28
C ALA A 30 -4.89 0.79 1.21
N TYR A 31 -4.12 1.50 2.05
CA TYR A 31 -4.13 1.34 3.50
C TYR A 31 -5.52 1.62 4.12
N VAL A 32 -6.17 2.71 3.71
CA VAL A 32 -7.54 3.03 4.17
C VAL A 32 -8.54 1.95 3.73
N LYS A 33 -8.39 1.39 2.52
CA LYS A 33 -9.24 0.27 2.06
C LYS A 33 -9.02 -1.00 2.87
N VAL A 34 -7.78 -1.29 3.25
CA VAL A 34 -7.44 -2.41 4.15
C VAL A 34 -8.14 -2.22 5.49
N LEU A 35 -7.97 -1.08 6.16
CA LEU A 35 -8.60 -0.81 7.46
C LEU A 35 -10.14 -0.85 7.40
N GLY A 36 -10.72 -0.41 6.28
CA GLY A 36 -12.17 -0.40 6.05
C GLY A 36 -12.80 -1.80 5.97
N GLY A 37 -12.02 -2.87 5.83
CA GLY A 37 -12.51 -4.25 5.95
C GLY A 37 -13.40 -4.77 4.81
N ASN A 38 -13.68 -3.96 3.79
CA ASN A 38 -14.55 -4.33 2.68
C ASN A 38 -13.74 -4.81 1.46
N ARG A 39 -13.87 -6.10 1.10
CA ARG A 39 -13.14 -6.72 -0.01
C ARG A 39 -13.47 -6.13 -1.38
N LEU A 40 -14.72 -5.76 -1.64
CA LEU A 40 -15.11 -5.16 -2.93
C LEU A 40 -14.41 -3.81 -3.14
N SER A 41 -14.40 -2.98 -2.09
CA SER A 41 -13.75 -1.67 -2.08
C SER A 41 -12.23 -1.76 -2.26
N LEU A 42 -11.59 -2.73 -1.58
CA LEU A 42 -10.17 -3.03 -1.71
C LEU A 42 -9.82 -3.49 -3.13
N ASN A 43 -10.52 -4.50 -3.65
CA ASN A 43 -10.26 -5.04 -4.99
C ASN A 43 -10.55 -4.04 -6.12
N ALA A 44 -11.59 -3.21 -5.97
CA ALA A 44 -11.88 -2.13 -6.91
C ALA A 44 -10.72 -1.12 -6.96
N TYR A 45 -10.17 -0.77 -5.80
CA TYR A 45 -9.02 0.14 -5.72
C TYR A 45 -7.76 -0.47 -6.34
N LEU A 46 -7.41 -1.71 -6.00
CA LEU A 46 -6.25 -2.41 -6.56
C LEU A 46 -6.35 -2.63 -8.08
N SER A 47 -7.57 -2.71 -8.63
CA SER A 47 -7.79 -2.83 -10.07
C SER A 47 -7.35 -1.58 -10.85
N MET A 48 -7.35 -0.40 -10.23
CA MET A 48 -6.83 0.84 -10.84
C MET A 48 -5.32 0.75 -11.12
N PHE A 49 -4.62 -0.11 -10.40
CA PHE A 49 -3.18 -0.34 -10.51
C PHE A 49 -2.83 -1.68 -11.19
N GLN A 50 -3.81 -2.32 -11.84
CA GLN A 50 -3.64 -3.60 -12.54
C GLN A 50 -3.08 -4.71 -11.64
N ALA A 51 -3.42 -4.70 -10.35
CA ALA A 51 -2.94 -5.70 -9.40
C ALA A 51 -3.29 -7.13 -9.84
N THR A 52 -2.29 -8.00 -9.84
CA THR A 52 -2.37 -9.43 -10.12
C THR A 52 -3.23 -10.15 -9.08
N ALA A 53 -3.66 -11.38 -9.41
CA ALA A 53 -4.41 -12.21 -8.48
C ALA A 53 -3.64 -12.47 -7.17
N ALA A 54 -2.32 -12.68 -7.25
CA ALA A 54 -1.49 -12.92 -6.07
C ALA A 54 -1.39 -11.68 -5.17
N GLU A 55 -1.26 -10.48 -5.75
CA GLU A 55 -1.22 -9.23 -5.00
C GLU A 55 -2.55 -8.96 -4.29
N ARG A 56 -3.69 -9.21 -4.96
CA ARG A 56 -5.01 -9.07 -4.33
C ARG A 56 -5.15 -9.95 -3.11
N VAL A 57 -4.79 -11.23 -3.23
CA VAL A 57 -4.83 -12.19 -2.11
C VAL A 57 -3.92 -11.74 -0.97
N ALA A 58 -2.76 -11.14 -1.26
CA ALA A 58 -1.88 -10.60 -0.22
C ALA A 58 -2.55 -9.46 0.55
N PHE A 59 -3.16 -8.49 -0.14
CA PHE A 59 -3.89 -7.39 0.49
C PHE A 59 -5.13 -7.84 1.25
N GLU A 60 -5.85 -8.85 0.75
CA GLU A 60 -7.00 -9.44 1.44
C GLU A 60 -6.59 -10.09 2.76
N LYS A 61 -5.44 -10.79 2.81
CA LYS A 61 -4.92 -11.35 4.06
C LYS A 61 -4.57 -10.28 5.08
N ILE A 62 -3.98 -9.16 4.65
CA ILE A 62 -3.69 -8.04 5.54
C ILE A 62 -5.01 -7.45 6.08
N GLN A 63 -6.02 -7.31 5.21
CA GLN A 63 -7.34 -6.86 5.60
C GLN A 63 -8.02 -7.83 6.59
N ASP A 64 -7.86 -9.14 6.41
CA ASP A 64 -8.36 -10.16 7.33
C ASP A 64 -7.70 -10.00 8.72
N CYS A 65 -6.37 -9.81 8.79
CA CYS A 65 -5.69 -9.53 10.06
C CYS A 65 -6.26 -8.31 10.78
N PHE A 66 -6.51 -7.21 10.06
CA PHE A 66 -7.15 -6.05 10.68
C PHE A 66 -8.60 -6.33 11.09
N ASN A 67 -9.35 -7.12 10.32
CA ASN A 67 -10.74 -7.47 10.64
C ASN A 67 -10.90 -8.33 11.89
N GLU A 68 -9.87 -9.10 12.24
CA GLU A 68 -9.82 -9.88 13.49
C GLU A 68 -9.50 -9.01 14.71
N GLU A 69 -8.90 -7.84 14.50
CA GLU A 69 -8.55 -6.89 15.56
C GLU A 69 -9.75 -6.05 16.05
N PRO A 70 -9.72 -5.59 17.32
CA PRO A 70 -10.67 -4.62 17.84
C PRO A 70 -10.73 -3.33 17.01
N LEU A 71 -11.91 -2.70 16.95
CA LEU A 71 -12.10 -1.42 16.26
C LEU A 71 -11.14 -0.32 16.78
N THR A 72 -10.78 -0.37 18.07
CA THR A 72 -9.80 0.53 18.67
C THR A 72 -8.42 0.40 18.02
N THR A 73 -7.96 -0.82 17.73
CA THR A 73 -6.69 -1.07 17.05
C THR A 73 -6.70 -0.47 15.65
N LYS A 74 -7.80 -0.67 14.89
CA LYS A 74 -7.96 -0.09 13.56
C LYS A 74 -7.95 1.43 13.56
N LEU A 75 -8.57 2.08 14.55
CA LEU A 75 -8.60 3.54 14.67
C LEU A 75 -7.26 4.15 15.07
N MET A 76 -6.47 3.44 15.88
CA MET A 76 -5.15 3.90 16.31
C MET A 76 -4.06 3.64 15.27
N SER A 77 -4.25 2.66 14.39
CA SER A 77 -3.25 2.27 13.38
C SER A 77 -2.81 3.43 12.47
N PRO A 78 -3.70 4.33 11.97
CA PRO A 78 -3.29 5.51 11.21
C PRO A 78 -2.35 6.45 11.96
N GLN A 79 -2.43 6.53 13.30
CA GLN A 79 -1.57 7.41 14.12
C GLN A 79 -0.11 6.96 14.12
N ILE A 80 0.15 5.68 13.84
CA ILE A 80 1.50 5.12 13.71
C ILE A 80 2.12 5.52 12.35
N MET A 81 1.29 5.83 11.37
CA MET A 81 1.69 6.11 9.98
C MET A 81 1.84 7.61 9.67
N THR A 82 1.50 8.49 10.62
CA THR A 82 1.72 9.94 10.61
C THR A 82 2.92 10.34 11.44
#